data_AF-A0A7X0B3B7-F1
#
_entry.id   AF-A0A7X0B3B7-F1
#
_cell.length_a   1.000
_cell.length_b   1.000
_cell.length_c   1.000
_cell.angle_alpha   90.00
_cell.angle_beta   90.00
_cell.angle_gamma   90.00
#
_symmetry.space_group_name_H-M   'P 1'
#
loop_
_entity.id
_entity.type
_entity.pdbx_description
1 polymer ?
#
loop_
_entity_poly.entity_id
_entity_poly.type
_entity_poly.pdbx_seq_one_letter_code
_entity_poly.pdbx_strand_id
1 'polypeptide(L)'
;MAQFRLRDGTGTIKLRYLVEDMDRHGNVRLYVRRKGHPKVRLAETPGTPAFLEEYRAALAAGTVGDRSAQATRQPRGKKGGPPQGTLGWLCQQYFACDEFQSLHPSTRGVRRNILNALCKRAGDLPVASMQAEHIRQARNEKATTPHAANNLVKTLRQMFAVAVDKGWVVHNPAKDIAKLKTTGDGHHSWAPEEIQRFEAHHPVGTRARLAMALLLYTGQRRSDVVRMGPQHVRDGWLTITQAKNATRHPVTVSIPILPALQQVLDASETGHLAYLITKDGKPYSVAGFGNTFRDWCNEAGLSHCSAHGLRKATAARLAELGASEHEIMSITGHKTLQEVARYTRAARQKVLAKRAMDRLSEEHESNKSVPPSGRITRSGTKPRSK
;
A
#
# COMPACT_ATOMS: atom_id res chain seq x y z
N MET A 1 38.54 -36.04 -11.15
CA MET A 1 39.25 -35.59 -12.37
C MET A 1 38.40 -36.04 -13.54
N ALA A 2 38.02 -35.13 -14.44
CA ALA A 2 37.14 -35.46 -15.57
C ALA A 2 37.88 -36.26 -16.66
N GLN A 3 37.20 -37.24 -17.25
CA GLN A 3 37.71 -38.12 -18.32
C GLN A 3 36.98 -37.78 -19.62
N PHE A 4 37.71 -37.42 -20.67
CA PHE A 4 37.11 -37.04 -21.96
C PHE A 4 37.41 -38.07 -23.02
N ARG A 5 36.36 -38.61 -23.65
CA ARG A 5 36.47 -39.51 -24.80
C ARG A 5 36.61 -38.68 -26.07
N LEU A 6 37.67 -38.92 -26.84
CA LEU A 6 37.92 -38.21 -28.09
C LEU A 6 36.89 -38.60 -29.14
N ARG A 7 36.41 -37.63 -29.92
CA ARG A 7 35.37 -37.82 -30.95
C ARG A 7 35.85 -38.65 -32.15
N ASP A 8 37.15 -38.79 -32.33
CA ASP A 8 37.78 -39.62 -33.37
C ASP A 8 37.90 -41.11 -32.96
N GLY A 9 37.43 -41.47 -31.75
CA GLY A 9 37.46 -42.84 -31.25
C GLY A 9 38.82 -43.31 -30.71
N THR A 10 39.85 -42.45 -30.70
CA THR A 10 41.25 -42.85 -30.39
C THR A 10 41.55 -43.01 -28.89
N GLY A 11 40.58 -42.76 -28.00
CA GLY A 11 40.68 -43.07 -26.57
C GLY A 11 40.21 -41.95 -25.66
N THR A 12 40.65 -42.01 -24.39
CA THR A 12 40.22 -41.07 -23.33
C THR A 12 41.40 -40.25 -22.84
N ILE A 13 41.37 -38.92 -23.00
CA ILE A 13 42.40 -38.02 -22.46
C ILE A 13 42.02 -37.58 -21.05
N LYS A 14 42.96 -37.72 -20.11
CA LYS A 14 42.88 -37.17 -18.75
C LYS A 14 43.79 -35.94 -18.65
N LEU A 15 43.20 -34.74 -18.58
CA LEU A 15 43.94 -33.49 -18.38
C LEU A 15 43.81 -32.97 -16.95
N ARG A 16 44.92 -32.49 -16.37
CA ARG A 16 44.98 -32.02 -14.98
C ARG A 16 44.22 -30.71 -14.83
N TYR A 17 43.55 -30.52 -13.68
CA TYR A 17 42.79 -29.29 -13.36
C TYR A 17 41.56 -29.01 -14.22
N LEU A 18 41.15 -29.94 -15.09
CA LEU A 18 39.94 -29.82 -15.89
C LEU A 18 38.70 -30.26 -15.09
N VAL A 19 37.65 -29.43 -15.11
CA VAL A 19 36.39 -29.61 -14.37
C VAL A 19 35.20 -29.33 -15.30
N GLU A 20 34.20 -30.21 -15.25
CA GLU A 20 32.90 -30.03 -15.90
C GLU A 20 31.91 -29.32 -14.98
N ASP A 21 31.11 -28.42 -15.54
CA ASP A 21 30.02 -27.74 -14.85
C ASP A 21 28.81 -27.67 -15.78
N MET A 22 27.62 -27.91 -15.24
CA MET A 22 26.38 -27.85 -16.01
C MET A 22 25.75 -26.47 -15.79
N ASP A 23 25.47 -25.74 -16.87
CA ASP A 23 24.79 -24.45 -16.73
C ASP A 23 23.29 -24.63 -16.39
N ARG A 24 22.65 -23.54 -15.95
CA ARG A 24 21.21 -23.50 -15.61
C ARG A 24 20.26 -23.82 -16.77
N HIS A 25 20.79 -24.04 -17.97
CA HIS A 25 20.06 -24.44 -19.17
C HIS A 25 20.44 -25.86 -19.62
N GLY A 26 21.18 -26.61 -18.80
CA GLY A 26 21.54 -28.01 -19.05
C GLY A 26 22.78 -28.21 -19.94
N ASN A 27 23.50 -27.16 -20.34
CA ASN A 27 24.69 -27.33 -21.19
C ASN A 27 25.93 -27.65 -20.34
N VAL A 28 26.67 -28.69 -20.72
CA VAL A 28 27.96 -29.04 -20.11
C VAL A 28 29.03 -28.07 -20.60
N ARG A 29 29.74 -27.43 -19.66
CA ARG A 29 30.82 -26.47 -19.91
C ARG A 29 32.09 -26.91 -19.20
N LEU A 30 33.24 -26.63 -19.83
CA LEU A 30 34.55 -27.04 -19.34
C LEU A 30 35.35 -25.89 -18.76
N TYR A 31 36.09 -26.18 -17.69
CA TYR A 31 36.90 -25.19 -16.99
C TYR A 31 38.23 -25.75 -16.53
N VAL A 32 39.27 -24.92 -16.59
CA VAL A 32 40.53 -25.14 -15.87
C VAL A 32 40.44 -24.46 -14.51
N ARG A 33 40.55 -25.24 -13.42
CA ARG A 33 40.50 -24.77 -12.04
C ARG A 33 41.76 -25.17 -11.28
N ARG A 34 42.64 -24.20 -11.06
CA ARG A 34 43.83 -24.32 -10.20
C ARG A 34 43.60 -23.58 -8.89
N LYS A 35 44.06 -24.15 -7.77
CA LYS A 35 44.00 -23.50 -6.46
C LYS A 35 44.85 -22.21 -6.52
N GLY A 36 44.28 -21.07 -6.13
CA GLY A 36 44.94 -19.76 -6.19
C GLY A 36 44.84 -19.00 -7.53
N HIS A 37 44.18 -19.58 -8.55
CA HIS A 37 44.00 -18.93 -9.85
C HIS A 37 42.51 -18.83 -10.22
N PRO A 38 42.11 -17.84 -11.04
CA PRO A 38 40.74 -17.73 -11.53
C PRO A 38 40.33 -18.98 -12.32
N LYS A 39 39.06 -19.39 -12.17
CA LYS A 39 38.46 -20.49 -12.94
C LYS A 39 38.30 -20.02 -14.38
N VAL A 40 39.07 -20.60 -15.31
CA VAL A 40 39.05 -20.23 -16.74
C VAL A 40 38.14 -21.19 -17.50
N ARG A 41 37.21 -20.68 -18.29
CA ARG A 41 36.32 -21.49 -19.14
C ARG A 41 37.02 -21.82 -20.46
N LEU A 42 36.92 -23.07 -20.91
CA LEU A 42 37.33 -23.49 -22.24
C LEU A 42 36.10 -23.44 -23.17
N ALA A 43 36.23 -22.77 -24.31
CA ALA A 43 35.19 -22.63 -25.31
C ALA A 43 35.33 -23.65 -26.44
N GLU A 44 36.55 -24.13 -26.68
CA GLU A 44 36.86 -25.04 -27.77
C GLU A 44 36.37 -26.46 -27.53
N THR A 45 36.18 -27.21 -28.62
CA THR A 45 35.66 -28.58 -28.57
C THR A 45 36.74 -29.54 -28.06
N PRO A 46 36.47 -30.34 -27.00
CA PRO A 46 37.43 -31.31 -26.47
C PRO A 46 37.96 -32.27 -27.53
N GLY A 47 39.28 -32.45 -27.54
CA GLY A 47 39.98 -33.35 -28.47
C GLY A 47 40.48 -32.71 -29.77
N THR A 48 40.25 -31.41 -29.98
CA THR A 48 40.86 -30.69 -31.10
C THR A 48 42.24 -30.10 -30.71
N PRO A 49 43.13 -29.84 -31.69
CA PRO A 49 44.36 -29.09 -31.45
C PRO A 49 44.10 -27.71 -30.82
N ALA A 50 43.04 -27.02 -31.26
CA ALA A 50 42.62 -25.73 -30.72
C ALA A 50 42.25 -25.80 -29.22
N PHE A 51 41.60 -26.89 -28.78
CA PHE A 51 41.31 -27.10 -27.36
C PHE A 51 42.56 -27.33 -26.52
N LEU A 52 43.56 -28.04 -27.04
CA LEU A 52 44.83 -28.24 -26.34
C LEU A 52 45.62 -26.92 -26.23
N GLU A 53 45.54 -26.06 -27.25
CA GLU A 53 46.14 -24.74 -27.23
C GLU A 53 45.45 -23.81 -26.22
N GLU A 54 44.11 -23.78 -26.22
CA GLU A 54 43.32 -23.03 -25.23
C GLU A 54 43.58 -23.51 -23.80
N TYR A 55 43.68 -24.84 -23.60
CA TYR A 55 44.04 -25.44 -22.32
C TYR A 55 45.46 -25.08 -21.87
N ARG A 56 46.45 -25.07 -22.78
CA ARG A 56 47.83 -24.64 -22.46
C ARG A 56 47.88 -23.14 -22.13
N ALA A 57 47.16 -22.31 -22.88
CA ALA A 57 47.05 -20.87 -22.61
C ALA A 57 46.40 -20.60 -21.25
N ALA A 58 45.35 -21.33 -20.89
CA ALA A 58 44.69 -21.24 -19.59
C ALA A 58 45.61 -21.65 -18.42
N LEU A 59 46.58 -22.53 -18.66
CA LEU A 59 47.61 -22.89 -17.68
C LEU A 59 48.74 -21.85 -17.60
N ALA A 60 49.08 -21.18 -18.70
CA ALA A 60 50.15 -20.20 -18.79
C ALA A 60 49.76 -18.80 -18.29
N ALA A 61 48.49 -18.40 -18.43
CA ALA A 61 47.95 -17.07 -18.08
C ALA A 61 47.96 -16.71 -16.57
N GLY A 62 48.71 -17.44 -15.74
CA GLY A 62 48.93 -17.17 -14.31
C GLY A 62 50.20 -16.38 -14.00
N THR A 63 50.86 -15.78 -14.98
CA THR A 63 52.05 -14.93 -14.79
C THR A 63 51.79 -13.54 -15.38
N VAL A 64 52.05 -12.51 -14.58
CA VAL A 64 51.67 -11.11 -14.81
C VAL A 64 52.47 -10.46 -15.95
N GLY A 65 51.82 -9.63 -16.76
CA GLY A 65 52.42 -8.39 -17.27
C GLY A 65 52.49 -8.20 -18.79
N ASP A 66 51.68 -7.25 -19.29
CA ASP A 66 51.87 -6.43 -20.50
C ASP A 66 51.90 -7.07 -21.91
N ARG A 67 50.87 -6.75 -22.71
CA ARG A 67 50.98 -5.77 -23.81
C ARG A 67 49.64 -5.46 -24.47
N SER A 68 49.57 -4.21 -24.91
CA SER A 68 48.48 -3.42 -25.45
C SER A 68 48.03 -3.75 -26.88
N ALA A 69 46.80 -3.30 -27.16
CA ALA A 69 46.24 -2.82 -28.44
C ALA A 69 45.37 -3.78 -29.27
N GLN A 70 44.04 -3.74 -29.08
CA GLN A 70 43.09 -3.11 -30.01
C GLN A 70 41.62 -3.39 -29.64
N ALA A 71 40.80 -2.34 -29.80
CA ALA A 71 39.34 -2.33 -29.98
C ALA A 71 38.42 -2.85 -28.83
N THR A 72 37.95 -1.87 -28.04
CA THR A 72 36.56 -1.74 -27.55
C THR A 72 35.87 -2.99 -27.00
N ARG A 73 36.14 -3.28 -25.72
CA ARG A 73 35.10 -3.68 -24.75
C ARG A 73 35.70 -3.57 -23.36
N GLN A 74 35.35 -2.50 -22.64
CA GLN A 74 35.75 -2.34 -21.24
C GLN A 74 35.30 -3.58 -20.44
N PRO A 75 36.21 -4.26 -19.73
CA PRO A 75 35.83 -5.30 -18.78
C PRO A 75 35.07 -4.64 -17.62
N ARG A 76 33.86 -5.11 -17.33
CA ARG A 76 33.06 -4.70 -16.16
C ARG A 76 33.81 -5.06 -14.88
N GLY A 77 34.66 -4.13 -14.42
CA GLY A 77 35.14 -4.08 -13.05
C GLY A 77 33.95 -3.93 -12.08
N LYS A 78 34.14 -4.40 -10.84
CA LYS A 78 33.20 -4.31 -9.70
C LYS A 78 32.22 -3.14 -9.86
N LYS A 79 30.90 -3.42 -9.91
CA LYS A 79 29.86 -2.40 -10.11
C LYS A 79 30.06 -1.22 -9.16
N GLY A 80 30.72 -0.17 -9.63
CA GLY A 80 30.52 1.18 -9.10
C GLY A 80 29.04 1.51 -9.20
N GLY A 81 28.53 2.32 -8.28
CA GLY A 81 27.15 2.80 -8.35
C GLY A 81 26.84 3.48 -9.70
N PRO A 82 25.58 3.81 -9.98
CA PRO A 82 25.19 4.59 -11.14
C PRO A 82 26.10 5.81 -11.29
N PRO A 83 26.56 6.15 -12.51
CA PRO A 83 27.44 7.29 -12.73
C PRO A 83 26.85 8.58 -12.14
N GLN A 84 27.70 9.45 -11.59
CA GLN A 84 27.27 10.73 -11.04
C GLN A 84 26.52 11.55 -12.10
N GLY A 85 25.46 12.24 -11.69
CA GLY A 85 24.62 13.03 -12.60
C GLY A 85 23.59 12.22 -13.39
N THR A 86 23.49 10.90 -13.16
CA THR A 86 22.39 10.08 -13.71
C THR A 86 21.16 10.07 -12.80
N LEU A 87 20.00 9.72 -13.34
CA LEU A 87 18.78 9.53 -12.55
C LEU A 87 18.95 8.44 -11.47
N GLY A 88 19.66 7.37 -11.80
CA GLY A 88 19.97 6.28 -10.88
C GLY A 88 20.83 6.76 -9.71
N TRP A 89 21.82 7.61 -9.98
CA TRP A 89 22.63 8.23 -8.94
C TRP A 89 21.79 9.12 -8.03
N LEU A 90 20.94 9.97 -8.61
CA LEU A 90 20.07 10.85 -7.82
C LEU A 90 19.12 10.04 -6.92
N CYS A 91 18.58 8.93 -7.42
CA CYS A 91 17.73 8.05 -6.62
C CYS A 91 18.50 7.43 -5.44
N GLN A 92 19.76 7.04 -5.63
CA GLN A 92 20.59 6.55 -4.53
C GLN A 92 20.88 7.62 -3.47
N GLN A 93 21.22 8.84 -3.89
CA GLN A 93 21.40 9.98 -2.99
C GLN A 93 20.12 10.26 -2.19
N TYR A 94 18.98 10.29 -2.88
CA TYR A 94 17.68 10.49 -2.23
C TYR A 94 17.32 9.37 -1.25
N PHE A 95 17.66 8.11 -1.55
CA PHE A 95 17.41 7.01 -0.61
C PHE A 95 18.30 7.05 0.62
N ALA A 96 19.48 7.68 0.55
CA ALA A 96 20.41 7.77 1.66
C ALA A 96 20.11 8.94 2.61
N CYS A 97 19.44 10.00 2.13
CA CYS A 97 19.29 11.23 2.89
C CYS A 97 18.24 11.19 4.01
N ASP A 98 18.41 12.07 5.00
CA ASP A 98 17.56 12.15 6.20
C ASP A 98 16.10 12.48 5.88
N GLU A 99 15.82 13.27 4.85
CA GLU A 99 14.46 13.61 4.42
C GLU A 99 13.71 12.37 3.92
N PHE A 100 14.42 11.38 3.38
CA PHE A 100 13.82 10.10 3.01
C PHE A 100 13.76 9.14 4.19
N GLN A 101 14.81 9.09 5.02
CA GLN A 101 14.87 8.21 6.18
C GLN A 101 13.84 8.57 7.26
N SER A 102 13.51 9.85 7.42
CA SER A 102 12.48 10.37 8.33
C SER A 102 11.03 10.09 7.89
N LEU A 103 10.82 9.53 6.70
CA LEU A 103 9.51 9.11 6.24
C LEU A 103 9.09 7.81 6.91
N HIS A 104 7.77 7.65 7.09
CA HIS A 104 7.22 6.39 7.57
C HIS A 104 7.68 5.20 6.70
N PRO A 105 8.03 4.02 7.26
CA PRO A 105 8.56 2.88 6.51
C PRO A 105 7.73 2.48 5.28
N SER A 106 6.39 2.47 5.39
CA SER A 106 5.52 2.18 4.25
C SER A 106 5.61 3.24 3.15
N THR A 107 5.81 4.52 3.51
CA THR A 107 6.00 5.61 2.55
C THR A 107 7.34 5.48 1.83
N ARG A 108 8.41 5.12 2.56
CA ARG A 108 9.71 4.77 1.95
C ARG A 108 9.56 3.64 0.94
N GLY A 109 8.87 2.57 1.32
CA GLY A 109 8.63 1.41 0.44
C GLY A 109 7.90 1.79 -0.86
N VAL A 110 6.80 2.53 -0.77
CA VAL A 110 6.03 2.97 -1.95
C VAL A 110 6.88 3.87 -2.86
N ARG A 111 7.56 4.88 -2.31
CA ARG A 111 8.40 5.79 -3.10
C ARG A 111 9.58 5.05 -3.75
N ARG A 112 10.24 4.16 -3.01
CA ARG A 112 11.34 3.35 -3.52
C ARG A 112 10.89 2.45 -4.66
N ASN A 113 9.72 1.83 -4.57
CA ASN A 113 9.19 1.00 -5.67
C ASN A 113 8.93 1.82 -6.93
N ILE A 114 8.35 3.01 -6.79
CA ILE A 114 8.09 3.93 -7.92
C ILE A 114 9.41 4.36 -8.58
N LEU A 115 10.38 4.81 -7.78
CA LEU A 115 11.66 5.31 -8.27
C LEU A 115 12.53 4.19 -8.84
N ASN A 116 12.54 3.00 -8.24
CA ASN A 116 13.25 1.84 -8.79
C ASN A 116 12.64 1.40 -10.13
N ALA A 117 11.31 1.40 -10.26
CA ALA A 117 10.66 1.10 -11.54
C ALA A 117 11.03 2.13 -12.63
N LEU A 118 11.20 3.39 -12.25
CA LEU A 118 11.68 4.42 -13.17
C LEU A 118 13.17 4.22 -13.52
N CYS A 119 14.03 3.93 -12.54
CA CYS A 119 15.45 3.68 -12.75
C CYS A 119 15.71 2.45 -13.63
N LYS A 120 14.84 1.43 -13.60
CA LYS A 120 14.95 0.28 -14.51
C LYS A 120 14.84 0.67 -15.99
N ARG A 121 14.14 1.78 -16.31
CA ARG A 121 13.92 2.25 -17.68
C ARG A 121 14.88 3.38 -18.07
N ALA A 122 15.17 4.27 -17.14
CA ALA A 122 15.83 5.55 -17.39
C ALA A 122 16.97 5.87 -16.41
N GLY A 123 17.43 4.88 -15.64
CA GLY A 123 18.40 5.09 -14.56
C GLY A 123 19.75 5.62 -15.03
N ASP A 124 20.19 5.21 -16.22
CA ASP A 124 21.49 5.61 -16.79
C ASP A 124 21.42 6.96 -17.53
N LEU A 125 20.23 7.56 -17.65
CA LEU A 125 20.06 8.83 -18.36
C LEU A 125 20.51 10.03 -17.50
N PRO A 126 21.09 11.07 -18.13
CA PRO A 126 21.49 12.29 -17.43
C PRO A 126 20.29 13.00 -16.77
N VAL A 127 20.41 13.29 -15.48
CA VAL A 127 19.37 13.99 -14.73
C VAL A 127 19.23 15.45 -15.16
N ALA A 128 20.32 16.06 -15.63
CA ALA A 128 20.33 17.43 -16.15
C ALA A 128 19.45 17.59 -17.40
N SER A 129 19.27 16.53 -18.19
CA SER A 129 18.41 16.51 -19.37
C SER A 129 16.94 16.17 -19.03
N MET A 130 16.60 15.94 -17.76
CA MET A 130 15.24 15.60 -17.36
C MET A 130 14.33 16.83 -17.45
N GLN A 131 13.44 16.85 -18.45
CA GLN A 131 12.46 17.90 -18.63
C GLN A 131 11.07 17.54 -18.07
N ALA A 132 10.24 18.57 -17.88
CA ALA A 132 8.85 18.41 -17.45
C ALA A 132 8.01 17.54 -18.42
N GLU A 133 8.35 17.54 -19.72
CA GLU A 133 7.68 16.71 -20.72
C GLU A 133 7.87 15.21 -20.49
N HIS A 134 9.09 14.75 -20.13
CA HIS A 134 9.36 13.35 -19.84
C HIS A 134 8.52 12.85 -18.66
N ILE A 135 8.33 13.69 -17.65
CA ILE A 135 7.52 13.35 -16.48
C ILE A 135 6.03 13.38 -16.84
N ARG A 136 5.58 14.31 -17.70
CA ARG A 136 4.21 14.29 -18.25
C ARG A 136 3.94 13.02 -19.05
N GLN A 137 4.88 12.59 -19.89
CA GLN A 137 4.79 11.34 -20.64
C GLN A 137 4.67 10.14 -19.69
N ALA A 138 5.58 10.01 -18.72
CA ALA A 138 5.54 8.92 -17.73
C ALA A 138 4.27 8.92 -16.86
N ARG A 139 3.68 10.09 -16.60
CA ARG A 139 2.36 10.23 -15.95
C ARG A 139 1.24 9.76 -16.88
N ASN A 140 1.25 10.17 -18.14
CA ASN A 140 0.20 9.86 -19.12
C ASN A 140 0.20 8.38 -19.53
N GLU A 141 1.36 7.71 -19.54
CA GLU A 141 1.47 6.25 -19.65
C GLU A 141 0.64 5.51 -18.58
N LYS A 142 0.36 6.16 -17.46
CA LYS A 142 -0.45 5.64 -16.35
C LYS A 142 -1.85 6.25 -16.30
N ALA A 143 -2.35 6.85 -17.38
CA ALA A 143 -3.64 7.53 -17.39
C ALA A 143 -4.83 6.62 -17.01
N THR A 144 -4.77 5.34 -17.35
CA THR A 144 -5.77 4.32 -16.92
C THR A 144 -5.75 4.05 -15.42
N THR A 145 -4.70 4.45 -14.72
CA THR A 145 -4.56 4.36 -13.25
C THR A 145 -4.20 5.72 -12.64
N PRO A 146 -5.13 6.69 -12.60
CA PRO A 146 -4.84 8.08 -12.24
C PRO A 146 -4.16 8.25 -10.87
N HIS A 147 -4.51 7.41 -9.89
CA HIS A 147 -3.85 7.42 -8.58
C HIS A 147 -2.37 7.03 -8.65
N ALA A 148 -2.02 6.02 -9.46
CA ALA A 148 -0.64 5.61 -9.66
C ALA A 148 0.16 6.69 -10.41
N ALA A 149 -0.45 7.29 -11.44
CA ALA A 149 0.12 8.44 -12.16
C ALA A 149 0.40 9.63 -11.22
N ASN A 150 -0.55 9.97 -10.37
CA ASN A 150 -0.42 11.06 -9.42
C ASN A 150 0.62 10.77 -8.33
N ASN A 151 0.75 9.51 -7.89
CA ASN A 151 1.78 9.09 -6.96
C ASN A 151 3.19 9.16 -7.55
N LEU A 152 3.35 8.88 -8.85
CA LEU A 152 4.61 9.10 -9.57
C LEU A 152 5.01 10.57 -9.51
N VAL A 153 4.11 11.48 -9.94
CA VAL A 153 4.36 12.94 -9.92
C VAL A 153 4.68 13.42 -8.50
N LYS A 154 3.91 12.98 -7.49
CA LYS A 154 4.15 13.34 -6.09
C LYS A 154 5.53 12.89 -5.60
N THR A 155 5.95 11.69 -5.99
CA THR A 155 7.24 11.12 -5.59
C THR A 155 8.39 11.88 -6.24
N LEU A 156 8.31 12.12 -7.55
CA LEU A 156 9.32 12.88 -8.28
C LEU A 156 9.41 14.32 -7.78
N ARG A 157 8.28 15.00 -7.55
CA ARG A 157 8.27 16.36 -7.02
C ARG A 157 9.01 16.46 -5.69
N GLN A 158 8.82 15.51 -4.78
CA GLN A 158 9.53 15.49 -3.51
C GLN A 158 11.03 15.20 -3.69
N MET A 159 11.38 14.20 -4.49
CA MET A 159 12.79 13.84 -4.74
C MET A 159 13.56 15.01 -5.31
N PHE A 160 13.02 15.68 -6.34
CA PHE A 160 13.64 16.84 -6.95
C PHE A 160 13.64 18.07 -6.03
N ALA A 161 12.63 18.24 -5.16
CA ALA A 161 12.67 19.31 -4.17
C ALA A 161 13.85 19.15 -3.20
N VAL A 162 14.07 17.93 -2.69
CA VAL A 162 15.24 17.62 -1.84
C VAL A 162 16.54 17.76 -2.63
N ALA A 163 16.55 17.34 -3.90
CA ALA A 163 17.73 17.45 -4.75
C ALA A 163 18.15 18.90 -5.01
N VAL A 164 17.17 19.81 -5.18
CA VAL A 164 17.43 21.25 -5.33
C VAL A 164 17.96 21.83 -4.02
N ASP A 165 17.32 21.52 -2.90
CA ASP A 165 17.73 21.97 -1.56
C ASP A 165 19.18 21.57 -1.23
N LYS A 166 19.59 20.36 -1.63
CA LYS A 166 20.95 19.84 -1.45
C LYS A 166 21.94 20.21 -2.55
N GLY A 167 21.54 21.02 -3.54
CA GLY A 167 22.40 21.44 -4.64
C GLY A 167 22.80 20.34 -5.62
N TRP A 168 22.12 19.19 -5.63
CA TRP A 168 22.41 18.08 -6.56
C TRP A 168 21.90 18.37 -7.98
N VAL A 169 20.88 19.20 -8.10
CA VAL A 169 20.28 19.65 -9.36
C VAL A 169 19.84 21.11 -9.22
N VAL A 170 19.77 21.83 -10.35
CA VAL A 170 19.46 23.27 -10.35
C VAL A 170 17.96 23.56 -10.23
N HIS A 171 17.11 22.72 -10.81
CA HIS A 171 15.67 22.95 -10.86
C HIS A 171 14.86 21.67 -10.66
N ASN A 172 13.58 21.83 -10.29
CA ASN A 172 12.64 20.73 -10.11
C ASN A 172 11.70 20.60 -11.33
N PRO A 173 11.97 19.68 -12.28
CA PRO A 173 11.14 19.50 -13.47
C PRO A 173 9.72 18.98 -13.16
N ALA A 174 9.45 18.50 -11.94
CA ALA A 174 8.15 17.99 -11.51
C ALA A 174 7.27 19.01 -10.76
N LYS A 175 7.78 20.22 -10.50
CA LYS A 175 7.12 21.23 -9.65
C LYS A 175 5.72 21.58 -10.14
N ASP A 176 5.59 21.94 -11.41
CA ASP A 176 4.35 22.50 -11.97
C ASP A 176 3.52 21.49 -12.78
N ILE A 177 3.86 20.20 -12.68
CA ILE A 177 3.12 19.15 -13.39
C ILE A 177 1.76 18.94 -12.73
N ALA A 178 0.69 19.25 -13.46
CA ALA A 178 -0.67 18.98 -13.01
C ALA A 178 -0.89 17.49 -12.68
N LYS A 179 -1.72 17.21 -11.67
CA LYS A 179 -2.19 15.86 -11.38
C LYS A 179 -3.37 15.53 -12.29
N LEU A 180 -3.52 14.26 -12.67
CA LEU A 180 -4.71 13.77 -13.37
C LEU A 180 -5.92 13.84 -12.43
N LYS A 181 -7.08 14.20 -12.97
CA LYS A 181 -8.34 14.12 -12.23
C LYS A 181 -8.63 12.66 -11.89
N THR A 182 -9.04 12.41 -10.66
CA THR A 182 -9.44 11.08 -10.19
C THR A 182 -10.95 11.07 -10.05
N THR A 183 -11.62 10.15 -10.74
CA THR A 183 -13.05 9.90 -10.60
C THR A 183 -13.29 8.77 -9.60
N GLY A 184 -14.42 8.81 -8.89
CA GLY A 184 -14.85 7.77 -7.95
C GLY A 184 -14.77 8.15 -6.46
N ASP A 185 -15.65 7.55 -5.66
CA ASP A 185 -15.82 7.85 -4.23
C ASP A 185 -14.78 7.16 -3.33
N GLY A 186 -13.79 6.51 -3.95
CA GLY A 186 -12.77 5.71 -3.28
C GLY A 186 -13.27 4.30 -2.95
N HIS A 187 -12.96 3.81 -1.76
CA HIS A 187 -13.37 2.47 -1.34
C HIS A 187 -14.89 2.34 -1.21
N HIS A 188 -15.46 1.23 -1.69
CA HIS A 188 -16.86 0.86 -1.44
C HIS A 188 -17.16 0.84 0.06
N SER A 189 -18.30 1.41 0.46
CA SER A 189 -18.82 1.32 1.83
C SER A 189 -19.75 0.12 1.91
N TRP A 190 -19.54 -0.77 2.87
CA TRP A 190 -20.35 -1.99 2.96
C TRP A 190 -21.81 -1.63 3.21
N ALA A 191 -22.71 -2.27 2.47
CA ALA A 191 -24.14 -2.22 2.66
C ALA A 191 -24.57 -3.21 3.78
N PRO A 192 -25.71 -2.99 4.44
CA PRO A 192 -26.23 -3.92 5.47
C PRO A 192 -26.36 -5.36 4.98
N GLU A 193 -26.79 -5.56 3.73
CA GLU A 193 -26.99 -6.88 3.12
C GLU A 193 -25.66 -7.58 2.86
N GLU A 194 -24.60 -6.83 2.57
CA GLU A 194 -23.24 -7.35 2.39
C GLU A 194 -22.64 -7.78 3.73
N ILE A 195 -22.90 -7.01 4.79
CA ILE A 195 -22.54 -7.38 6.17
C ILE A 195 -23.25 -8.70 6.52
N GLN A 196 -24.56 -8.76 6.36
CA GLN A 196 -25.35 -9.99 6.63
C GLN A 196 -24.84 -11.20 5.84
N ARG A 197 -24.51 -11.02 4.55
CA ARG A 197 -23.95 -12.10 3.72
C ARG A 197 -22.60 -12.60 4.25
N PHE A 198 -21.72 -11.69 4.64
CA PHE A 198 -20.44 -12.05 5.23
C PHE A 198 -20.62 -12.78 6.56
N GLU A 199 -21.55 -12.32 7.40
CA GLU A 199 -21.89 -12.94 8.68
C GLU A 199 -22.50 -14.34 8.53
N ALA A 200 -23.34 -14.53 7.51
CA ALA A 200 -23.94 -15.84 7.22
C ALA A 200 -22.90 -16.84 6.72
N HIS A 201 -21.92 -16.40 5.93
CA HIS A 201 -20.85 -17.26 5.42
C HIS A 201 -19.78 -17.53 6.49
N HIS A 202 -19.45 -16.52 7.30
CA HIS A 202 -18.44 -16.59 8.37
C HIS A 202 -19.13 -16.45 9.74
N PRO A 203 -19.57 -17.55 10.37
CA PRO A 203 -20.28 -17.50 11.65
C PRO A 203 -19.36 -17.08 12.81
N VAL A 204 -20.01 -16.77 13.95
CA VAL A 204 -19.33 -16.46 15.23
C VAL A 204 -18.38 -17.61 15.61
N GLY A 205 -17.19 -17.24 16.10
CA GLY A 205 -16.07 -18.15 16.39
C GLY A 205 -15.05 -18.29 15.25
N THR A 206 -15.39 -17.86 14.03
CA THR A 206 -14.40 -17.81 12.95
C THR A 206 -13.50 -16.56 13.04
N ARG A 207 -12.24 -16.69 12.58
CA ARG A 207 -11.29 -15.55 12.50
C ARG A 207 -11.79 -14.44 11.58
N ALA A 208 -12.48 -14.80 10.49
CA ALA A 208 -13.09 -13.86 9.56
C ALA A 208 -14.17 -13.01 10.24
N ARG A 209 -15.07 -13.66 11.01
CA ARG A 209 -16.10 -12.98 11.79
C ARG A 209 -15.51 -12.04 12.84
N LEU A 210 -14.51 -12.49 13.58
CA LEU A 210 -13.79 -11.67 14.57
C LEU A 210 -13.17 -10.42 13.91
N ALA A 211 -12.49 -10.59 12.78
CA ALA A 211 -11.88 -9.50 12.04
C ALA A 211 -12.92 -8.46 11.57
N MET A 212 -14.03 -8.93 11.02
CA MET A 212 -15.12 -8.07 10.57
C MET A 212 -15.76 -7.31 11.75
N ALA A 213 -16.04 -8.00 12.85
CA ALA A 213 -16.63 -7.41 14.06
C ALA A 213 -15.73 -6.32 14.65
N LEU A 214 -14.42 -6.60 14.80
CA LEU A 214 -13.49 -5.60 15.28
C LEU A 214 -13.43 -4.37 14.35
N LEU A 215 -13.38 -4.57 13.03
CA LEU A 215 -13.38 -3.46 12.07
C LEU A 215 -14.67 -2.64 12.12
N LEU A 216 -15.82 -3.31 12.18
CA LEU A 216 -17.14 -2.67 12.13
C LEU A 216 -17.49 -1.96 13.44
N TYR A 217 -17.33 -2.61 14.59
CA TYR A 217 -17.76 -2.07 15.87
C TYR A 217 -16.79 -1.04 16.47
N THR A 218 -15.50 -1.08 16.09
CA THR A 218 -14.54 -0.06 16.51
C THR A 218 -14.34 1.04 15.46
N GLY A 219 -14.74 0.78 14.20
CA GLY A 219 -14.48 1.69 13.08
C GLY A 219 -12.99 1.95 12.82
N GLN A 220 -12.07 1.14 13.35
CA GLN A 220 -10.62 1.40 13.24
C GLN A 220 -10.02 0.91 11.92
N ARG A 221 -8.82 1.40 11.59
CA ARG A 221 -8.13 0.99 10.35
C ARG A 221 -7.54 -0.41 10.55
N ARG A 222 -7.42 -1.18 9.48
CA ARG A 222 -6.76 -2.50 9.53
C ARG A 222 -5.39 -2.50 10.21
N SER A 223 -4.61 -1.43 10.08
CA SER A 223 -3.29 -1.29 10.74
C SER A 223 -3.37 -1.19 12.26
N ASP A 224 -4.52 -0.78 12.77
CA ASP A 224 -4.81 -0.61 14.18
C ASP A 224 -5.48 -1.88 14.73
N VAL A 225 -6.42 -2.46 13.99
CA VAL A 225 -7.15 -3.67 14.42
C VAL A 225 -6.22 -4.88 14.63
N VAL A 226 -5.21 -5.07 13.76
CA VAL A 226 -4.23 -6.16 13.96
C VAL A 226 -3.35 -5.99 15.20
N ARG A 227 -3.36 -4.80 15.83
CA ARG A 227 -2.64 -4.51 17.07
C ARG A 227 -3.55 -4.56 18.29
N MET A 228 -4.87 -4.60 18.11
CA MET A 228 -5.82 -4.71 19.22
C MET A 228 -5.67 -6.08 19.88
N GLY A 229 -5.77 -6.10 21.20
CA GLY A 229 -5.63 -7.31 22.01
C GLY A 229 -6.11 -7.05 23.44
N PRO A 230 -6.16 -8.09 24.28
CA PRO A 230 -6.70 -8.02 25.64
C PRO A 230 -6.12 -6.88 26.49
N GLN A 231 -4.83 -6.56 26.31
CA GLN A 231 -4.13 -5.50 27.03
C GLN A 231 -4.67 -4.09 26.78
N HIS A 232 -5.46 -3.89 25.74
CA HIS A 232 -6.08 -2.62 25.39
C HIS A 232 -7.45 -2.42 26.03
N VAL A 233 -7.98 -3.43 26.74
CA VAL A 233 -9.32 -3.42 27.30
C VAL A 233 -9.25 -3.29 28.82
N ARG A 234 -9.98 -2.31 29.35
CA ARG A 234 -10.21 -2.11 30.80
C ARG A 234 -11.61 -1.56 31.00
N ASP A 235 -12.33 -2.09 31.99
CA ASP A 235 -13.66 -1.62 32.39
C ASP A 235 -14.68 -1.52 31.23
N GLY A 236 -14.60 -2.45 30.26
CA GLY A 236 -15.45 -2.46 29.06
C GLY A 236 -15.07 -1.46 27.97
N TRP A 237 -13.95 -0.75 28.11
CA TRP A 237 -13.43 0.20 27.12
C TRP A 237 -12.19 -0.34 26.42
N LEU A 238 -12.20 -0.31 25.08
CA LEU A 238 -11.04 -0.56 24.25
C LEU A 238 -10.32 0.77 23.97
N THR A 239 -9.08 0.91 24.43
CA THR A 239 -8.27 2.12 24.24
C THR A 239 -7.03 1.82 23.40
N ILE A 240 -6.85 2.54 22.28
CA ILE A 240 -5.71 2.33 21.38
C ILE A 240 -5.21 3.63 20.75
N THR A 241 -3.89 3.77 20.65
CA THR A 241 -3.26 4.83 19.84
C THR A 241 -3.08 4.35 18.40
N GLN A 242 -3.73 5.05 17.47
CA GLN A 242 -3.72 4.74 16.05
C GLN A 242 -2.29 4.79 15.49
N ALA A 243 -1.90 3.80 14.69
CA ALA A 243 -0.55 3.66 14.14
C ALA A 243 -0.23 4.78 13.14
N LYS A 244 -1.22 5.19 12.34
CA LYS A 244 -1.04 6.27 11.36
C LYS A 244 -0.77 7.58 12.10
N ASN A 245 0.35 8.22 11.78
CA ASN A 245 0.83 9.45 12.41
C ASN A 245 1.20 9.34 13.90
N ALA A 246 1.31 8.13 14.47
CA ALA A 246 1.62 7.93 15.90
C ALA A 246 2.87 8.68 16.37
N THR A 247 3.90 8.78 15.52
CA THR A 247 5.18 9.41 15.87
C THR A 247 5.18 10.93 15.76
N ARG A 248 4.25 11.52 15.00
CA ARG A 248 4.21 12.98 14.77
C ARG A 248 3.05 13.64 15.49
N HIS A 249 1.87 13.03 15.37
CA HIS A 249 0.62 13.55 15.91
C HIS A 249 -0.26 12.38 16.36
N PRO A 250 0.05 11.75 17.51
CA PRO A 250 -0.69 10.60 17.99
C PRO A 250 -2.18 10.91 18.15
N VAL A 251 -3.00 9.87 17.94
CA VAL A 251 -4.45 9.89 18.15
C VAL A 251 -4.80 8.67 18.96
N THR A 252 -5.21 8.88 20.20
CA THR A 252 -5.74 7.83 21.07
C THR A 252 -7.26 7.90 21.03
N VAL A 253 -7.88 6.76 20.80
CA VAL A 253 -9.34 6.60 20.87
C VAL A 253 -9.67 5.60 21.97
N SER A 254 -10.75 5.88 22.69
CA SER A 254 -11.33 5.00 23.70
C SER A 254 -12.77 4.72 23.27
N ILE A 255 -13.07 3.45 23.03
CA ILE A 255 -14.33 3.01 22.42
C ILE A 255 -14.97 1.98 23.36
N PRO A 256 -16.23 2.18 23.78
CA PRO A 256 -16.92 1.18 24.58
C PRO A 256 -17.13 -0.09 23.76
N ILE A 257 -16.85 -1.25 24.35
CA ILE A 257 -17.11 -2.54 23.73
C ILE A 257 -18.61 -2.82 23.80
N LEU A 258 -19.26 -2.82 22.63
CA LEU A 258 -20.67 -3.18 22.54
C LEU A 258 -20.86 -4.67 22.87
N PRO A 259 -22.00 -5.06 23.46
CA PRO A 259 -22.29 -6.47 23.77
C PRO A 259 -22.13 -7.42 22.57
N ALA A 260 -22.50 -6.97 21.38
CA ALA A 260 -22.33 -7.74 20.14
C ALA A 260 -20.84 -7.99 19.78
N LEU A 261 -19.95 -7.04 20.08
CA LEU A 261 -18.51 -7.24 19.91
C LEU A 261 -17.97 -8.18 20.99
N GLN A 262 -18.42 -8.01 22.25
CA GLN A 262 -18.02 -8.88 23.35
C GLN A 262 -18.35 -10.35 23.08
N GLN A 263 -19.57 -10.64 22.61
CA GLN A 263 -19.99 -12.00 22.24
C GLN A 263 -19.06 -12.63 21.18
N VAL A 264 -18.62 -11.85 20.19
CA VAL A 264 -17.70 -12.35 19.17
C VAL A 264 -16.29 -12.57 19.74
N LEU A 265 -15.83 -11.69 20.64
CA LEU A 265 -14.54 -11.84 21.32
C LEU A 265 -14.52 -13.12 22.17
N ASP A 266 -15.55 -13.35 22.98
CA ASP A 266 -15.64 -14.49 23.89
C ASP A 266 -15.69 -15.83 23.16
N ALA A 267 -16.33 -15.85 21.98
CA ALA A 267 -16.46 -17.06 21.17
C ALA A 267 -15.25 -17.33 20.25
N SER A 268 -14.27 -16.42 20.17
CA SER A 268 -13.17 -16.51 19.21
C SER A 268 -11.85 -16.95 19.84
N GLU A 269 -11.08 -17.74 19.09
CA GLU A 269 -9.69 -18.01 19.41
C GLU A 269 -8.85 -16.74 19.24
N THR A 270 -8.18 -16.31 20.30
CA THR A 270 -7.37 -15.08 20.32
C THR A 270 -5.98 -15.32 20.91
N GLY A 271 -5.04 -14.44 20.59
CA GLY A 271 -3.70 -14.47 21.16
C GLY A 271 -3.58 -13.59 22.40
N HIS A 272 -2.53 -13.84 23.19
CA HIS A 272 -2.26 -13.09 24.42
C HIS A 272 -2.09 -11.57 24.21
N LEU A 273 -1.42 -11.16 23.13
CA LEU A 273 -1.14 -9.74 22.83
C LEU A 273 -1.94 -9.17 21.66
N ALA A 274 -2.72 -10.01 20.95
CA ALA A 274 -3.48 -9.59 19.80
C ALA A 274 -4.70 -10.51 19.61
N TYR A 275 -5.86 -9.92 19.33
CA TYR A 275 -7.06 -10.68 19.02
C TYR A 275 -6.94 -11.42 17.69
N LEU A 276 -6.36 -10.78 16.68
CA LEU A 276 -6.21 -11.35 15.35
C LEU A 276 -4.88 -12.10 15.21
N ILE A 277 -4.97 -13.42 15.25
CA ILE A 277 -3.84 -14.35 15.09
C ILE A 277 -3.96 -15.22 13.83
N THR A 278 -2.82 -15.56 13.24
CA THR A 278 -2.70 -16.53 12.15
C THR A 278 -3.04 -17.95 12.64
N LYS A 279 -3.08 -18.92 11.72
CA LYS A 279 -3.24 -20.34 12.07
C LYS A 279 -2.13 -20.84 13.02
N ASP A 280 -0.94 -20.24 12.95
CA ASP A 280 0.20 -20.58 13.81
C ASP A 280 0.21 -19.80 15.14
N GLY A 281 -0.89 -19.11 15.49
CA GLY A 281 -1.02 -18.35 16.73
C GLY A 281 -0.26 -17.02 16.78
N LYS A 282 0.37 -16.60 15.68
CA LYS A 282 1.13 -15.33 15.62
C LYS A 282 0.23 -14.16 15.26
N PRO A 283 0.45 -12.95 15.82
CA PRO A 283 -0.29 -11.77 15.39
C PRO A 283 -0.15 -11.51 13.88
N TYR A 284 -1.24 -11.10 13.23
CA TYR A 284 -1.18 -10.76 11.81
C TYR A 284 -0.29 -9.54 11.55
N SER A 285 0.51 -9.61 10.48
CA SER A 285 1.05 -8.40 9.86
C SER A 285 -0.05 -7.63 9.13
N VAL A 286 0.09 -6.30 9.00
CA VAL A 286 -0.90 -5.45 8.31
C VAL A 286 -1.14 -5.89 6.86
N ALA A 287 -0.07 -6.30 6.16
CA ALA A 287 -0.14 -6.76 4.78
C ALA A 287 -0.78 -8.15 4.69
N GLY A 288 -0.34 -9.08 5.55
CA GLY A 288 -0.91 -10.43 5.62
C GLY A 288 -2.41 -10.40 5.91
N PHE A 289 -2.82 -9.67 6.94
CA PHE A 289 -4.23 -9.46 7.25
C PHE A 289 -5.01 -8.86 6.07
N GLY A 290 -4.42 -7.88 5.38
CA GLY A 290 -5.05 -7.26 4.22
C GLY A 290 -5.35 -8.23 3.08
N ASN A 291 -4.45 -9.19 2.85
CA ASN A 291 -4.63 -10.24 1.84
C ASN A 291 -5.64 -11.28 2.33
N THR A 292 -5.48 -11.81 3.54
CA THR A 292 -6.39 -12.80 4.11
C THR A 292 -7.84 -12.26 4.20
N PHE A 293 -8.03 -11.00 4.58
CA PHE A 293 -9.35 -10.39 4.62
C PHE A 293 -9.97 -10.24 3.21
N ARG A 294 -9.15 -10.03 2.17
CA ARG A 294 -9.62 -10.07 0.77
C ARG A 294 -10.11 -11.46 0.41
N ASP A 295 -9.37 -12.49 0.80
CA ASP A 295 -9.74 -13.88 0.54
C ASP A 295 -11.07 -14.21 1.21
N TRP A 296 -11.26 -13.84 2.49
CA TRP A 296 -12.55 -13.99 3.19
C TRP A 296 -13.71 -13.24 2.53
N CYS A 297 -13.46 -12.05 1.97
CA CYS A 297 -14.47 -11.34 1.19
C CYS A 297 -14.83 -12.11 -0.10
N ASN A 298 -13.83 -12.67 -0.79
CA ASN A 298 -14.05 -13.44 -2.02
C ASN A 298 -14.83 -14.73 -1.74
N GLU A 299 -14.50 -15.44 -0.66
CA GLU A 299 -15.21 -16.65 -0.19
C GLU A 299 -16.70 -16.37 0.05
N ALA A 300 -17.03 -15.21 0.62
CA ALA A 300 -18.41 -14.76 0.81
C ALA A 300 -19.08 -14.16 -0.45
N GLY A 301 -18.41 -14.20 -1.62
CA GLY A 301 -18.92 -13.61 -2.86
C GLY A 301 -18.96 -12.08 -2.87
N LEU A 302 -18.10 -11.43 -2.08
CA LEU A 302 -18.04 -9.97 -1.88
C LEU A 302 -16.71 -9.40 -2.40
N SER A 303 -16.32 -9.74 -3.62
CA SER A 303 -15.01 -9.39 -4.19
C SER A 303 -14.77 -7.88 -4.35
N HIS A 304 -15.82 -7.06 -4.37
CA HIS A 304 -15.78 -5.59 -4.39
C HIS A 304 -15.61 -4.97 -2.98
N CYS A 305 -15.84 -5.74 -1.92
CA CYS A 305 -15.72 -5.29 -0.53
C CYS A 305 -14.27 -5.27 -0.05
N SER A 306 -13.99 -4.56 1.04
CA SER A 306 -12.65 -4.51 1.66
C SER A 306 -12.70 -4.10 3.13
N ALA A 307 -11.65 -4.41 3.90
CA ALA A 307 -11.54 -4.01 5.30
C ALA A 307 -11.69 -2.50 5.53
N HIS A 308 -11.19 -1.67 4.60
CA HIS A 308 -11.35 -0.21 4.72
C HIS A 308 -12.80 0.25 4.47
N GLY A 309 -13.57 -0.53 3.72
CA GLY A 309 -14.99 -0.27 3.48
C GLY A 309 -15.84 -0.40 4.74
N LEU A 310 -15.47 -1.28 5.68
CA LEU A 310 -16.17 -1.42 6.96
C LEU A 310 -16.06 -0.16 7.82
N ARG A 311 -14.89 0.49 7.85
CA ARG A 311 -14.73 1.78 8.55
C ARG A 311 -15.64 2.87 7.96
N LYS A 312 -15.83 2.88 6.63
CA LYS A 312 -16.81 3.78 6.00
C LYS A 312 -18.23 3.41 6.41
N ALA A 313 -18.56 2.12 6.43
CA ALA A 313 -19.86 1.62 6.84
C ALA A 313 -20.20 2.01 8.28
N THR A 314 -19.25 1.87 9.22
CA THR A 314 -19.45 2.33 10.62
C THR A 314 -19.79 3.81 10.68
N ALA A 315 -19.01 4.67 10.00
CA ALA A 315 -19.24 6.11 10.01
C ALA A 315 -20.58 6.48 9.35
N ALA A 316 -20.91 5.86 8.22
CA ALA A 316 -22.18 6.07 7.54
C ALA A 316 -23.36 5.63 8.43
N ARG A 317 -23.26 4.45 9.06
CA ARG A 317 -24.30 3.92 9.94
C ARG A 317 -24.53 4.80 11.17
N LEU A 318 -23.48 5.29 11.80
CA LEU A 318 -23.60 6.24 12.90
C LEU A 318 -24.29 7.54 12.46
N ALA A 319 -23.96 8.04 11.26
CA ALA A 319 -24.63 9.22 10.70
C ALA A 319 -26.12 8.95 10.40
N GLU A 320 -26.48 7.76 9.90
CA GLU A 320 -27.86 7.32 9.69
C GLU A 320 -28.64 7.25 11.00
N LEU A 321 -27.99 6.80 12.08
CA LEU A 321 -28.55 6.81 13.44
C LEU A 321 -28.59 8.22 14.05
N GLY A 322 -28.14 9.23 13.31
CA GLY A 322 -28.26 10.63 13.68
C GLY A 322 -27.15 11.14 14.60
N ALA A 323 -26.06 10.40 14.73
CA ALA A 323 -24.85 10.86 15.42
C ALA A 323 -24.25 12.09 14.71
N SER A 324 -23.82 13.05 15.50
CA SER A 324 -23.04 14.22 15.07
C SER A 324 -21.67 13.79 14.51
N GLU A 325 -21.04 14.65 13.71
CA GLU A 325 -19.67 14.35 13.27
C GLU A 325 -18.70 14.22 14.43
N HIS A 326 -18.91 14.95 15.53
CA HIS A 326 -18.05 14.87 16.70
C HIS A 326 -18.13 13.50 17.39
N GLU A 327 -19.32 12.92 17.51
CA GLU A 327 -19.49 11.54 17.99
C GLU A 327 -18.85 10.53 17.03
N ILE A 328 -18.99 10.74 15.72
CA ILE A 328 -18.33 9.87 14.73
C ILE A 328 -16.80 10.03 14.79
N MET A 329 -16.30 11.25 15.02
CA MET A 329 -14.87 11.54 15.19
C MET A 329 -14.31 10.92 16.46
N SER A 330 -15.04 10.89 17.57
CA SER A 330 -14.57 10.28 18.82
C SER A 330 -14.33 8.77 18.66
N ILE A 331 -15.15 8.10 17.87
CA ILE A 331 -14.98 6.68 17.55
C ILE A 331 -13.89 6.50 16.48
N THR A 332 -14.02 7.19 15.34
CA THR A 332 -13.13 6.94 14.19
C THR A 332 -11.74 7.55 14.36
N GLY A 333 -11.54 8.55 15.21
CA GLY A 333 -10.27 9.26 15.38
C GLY A 333 -9.86 10.12 14.18
N HIS A 334 -10.83 10.68 13.45
CA HIS A 334 -10.54 11.73 12.45
C HIS A 334 -10.31 13.06 13.16
N LYS A 335 -9.40 13.88 12.64
CA LYS A 335 -9.06 15.18 13.24
C LYS A 335 -9.84 16.35 12.66
N THR A 336 -10.33 16.21 11.43
CA THR A 336 -11.07 17.27 10.77
C THR A 336 -12.44 16.79 10.33
N LEU A 337 -13.43 17.69 10.40
CA LEU A 337 -14.78 17.43 9.93
C LEU A 337 -14.81 17.07 8.44
N GLN A 338 -13.89 17.63 7.65
CA GLN A 338 -13.78 17.33 6.22
C GLN A 338 -13.49 15.85 5.94
N GLU A 339 -12.67 15.20 6.77
CA GLU A 339 -12.38 13.76 6.64
C GLU A 339 -13.62 12.90 6.92
N VAL A 340 -14.44 13.29 7.91
CA VAL A 340 -15.68 12.57 8.27
C VAL A 340 -16.79 12.83 7.26
N ALA A 341 -16.96 14.09 6.84
CA ALA A 341 -17.99 14.48 5.87
C ALA A 341 -17.89 13.69 4.57
N ARG A 342 -16.67 13.28 4.17
CA ARG A 342 -16.47 12.41 3.00
C ARG A 342 -17.22 11.07 3.10
N TYR A 343 -17.43 10.56 4.31
CA TYR A 343 -18.11 9.27 4.54
C TYR A 343 -19.58 9.44 4.90
N THR A 344 -19.94 10.58 5.51
CA THR A 344 -21.26 10.75 6.12
C THR A 344 -22.20 11.65 5.32
N ARG A 345 -21.71 12.42 4.33
CA ARG A 345 -22.50 13.46 3.64
C ARG A 345 -23.83 12.95 3.08
N ALA A 346 -23.83 11.81 2.39
CA ALA A 346 -25.04 11.26 1.80
C ALA A 346 -26.05 10.79 2.85
N ALA A 347 -25.59 10.04 3.87
CA ALA A 347 -26.43 9.58 4.98
C ALA A 347 -27.01 10.76 5.78
N ARG A 348 -26.15 11.72 6.12
CA ARG A 348 -26.51 12.90 6.91
C ARG A 348 -27.51 13.79 6.18
N GLN A 349 -27.37 13.99 4.87
CA GLN A 349 -28.32 14.81 4.12
C GLN A 349 -29.74 14.27 4.25
N LYS A 350 -29.95 12.95 4.15
CA LYS A 350 -31.27 12.32 4.32
C LYS A 350 -31.81 12.49 5.74
N VAL A 351 -31.00 12.20 6.77
CA VAL A 351 -31.40 12.31 8.17
C VAL A 351 -31.73 13.75 8.56
N LEU A 352 -30.90 14.71 8.14
CA LEU A 352 -31.13 16.12 8.41
C LEU A 352 -32.35 16.64 7.67
N ALA A 353 -32.56 16.23 6.41
CA ALA A 353 -33.76 16.59 5.66
C ALA A 353 -35.02 16.09 6.36
N LYS A 354 -35.04 14.81 6.81
CA LYS A 354 -36.16 14.26 7.59
C LYS A 354 -36.39 15.08 8.86
N ARG A 355 -35.37 15.27 9.70
CA ARG A 355 -35.47 16.06 10.93
C ARG A 355 -35.95 17.49 10.70
N ALA A 356 -35.53 18.12 9.59
CA ALA A 356 -35.99 19.47 9.23
C ALA A 356 -37.46 19.49 8.82
N MET A 357 -37.92 18.49 8.06
CA MET A 357 -39.32 18.35 7.68
C MET A 357 -40.21 17.97 8.88
N ASP A 358 -39.72 17.14 9.80
CA ASP A 358 -40.44 16.80 11.04
C ASP A 358 -40.70 18.08 11.86
N ARG A 359 -39.71 18.97 12.00
CA ARG A 359 -39.88 20.27 12.68
C ARG A 359 -40.89 21.19 11.98
N LEU A 360 -40.89 21.24 10.65
CA LEU A 360 -41.88 22.00 9.88
C LEU A 360 -43.29 21.44 10.07
N SER A 361 -43.43 20.11 10.19
CA SER A 361 -44.71 19.46 10.48
C SER A 361 -45.21 19.82 11.88
N GLU A 362 -44.35 19.75 12.90
CA GLU A 362 -44.65 20.14 14.29
C GLU A 362 -45.11 21.61 14.37
N GLU A 363 -44.42 22.52 13.68
CA GLU A 363 -44.81 23.94 13.61
C GLU A 363 -46.20 24.10 12.96
N HIS A 364 -46.44 23.43 11.83
CA HIS A 364 -47.72 23.51 11.12
C HIS A 364 -48.88 22.94 11.95
N GLU A 365 -48.67 21.86 12.69
CA GLU A 365 -49.66 21.29 13.61
C GLU A 365 -49.92 22.20 14.82
N SER A 366 -48.88 22.83 15.37
CA SER A 366 -49.02 23.81 16.46
C SER A 366 -49.83 25.05 16.05
N ASN A 367 -49.74 25.47 14.78
CA ASN A 367 -50.50 26.59 14.23
C ASN A 367 -51.96 26.24 13.86
N LYS A 368 -52.39 24.98 13.93
CA LYS A 368 -53.79 24.59 13.68
C LYS A 368 -54.73 24.81 14.87
N SER A 369 -54.26 25.30 16.01
CA SER A 369 -55.05 25.46 17.25
C SER A 369 -55.58 26.87 17.51
N VAL A 370 -55.92 27.64 16.48
CA VAL A 370 -56.82 28.80 16.66
C VAL A 370 -58.02 28.62 15.74
N PRO A 371 -59.10 27.95 16.20
CA PRO A 371 -60.38 28.12 15.54
C PRO A 371 -60.77 29.59 15.66
N PRO A 372 -61.23 30.28 14.60
CA PRO A 372 -61.83 31.58 14.76
C PRO A 372 -63.04 31.38 15.68
N SER A 373 -62.97 31.96 16.87
CA SER A 373 -63.97 31.85 17.93
C SER A 373 -65.38 31.98 17.33
N GLY A 374 -66.17 30.91 17.51
CA GLY A 374 -67.57 30.90 17.09
C GLY A 374 -68.37 32.00 17.78
N ARG A 375 -69.28 32.59 17.00
CA ARG A 375 -70.42 33.42 17.42
C ARG A 375 -70.09 34.57 18.40
N ILE A 376 -69.87 35.75 17.83
CA ILE A 376 -70.28 36.99 18.50
C ILE A 376 -71.80 36.91 18.69
N THR A 377 -72.22 36.75 19.95
CA THR A 377 -73.60 36.90 20.38
C THR A 377 -74.05 38.33 20.09
N ARG A 378 -75.23 38.46 19.46
CA ARG A 378 -75.91 39.73 19.18
C ARG A 378 -75.98 40.58 20.46
N SER A 379 -75.22 41.66 20.54
CA SER A 379 -75.47 42.73 21.52
C SER A 379 -76.67 43.55 21.05
N GLY A 380 -77.73 43.57 21.86
CA GLY A 380 -78.98 44.23 21.54
C GLY A 380 -78.84 45.75 21.45
N THR A 381 -79.09 46.29 20.25
CA THR A 381 -79.46 47.69 20.08
C THR A 381 -80.98 47.79 20.14
N LYS A 382 -81.52 48.45 21.18
CA LYS A 382 -82.95 48.74 21.32
C LYS A 382 -83.44 49.56 20.11
N PRO A 383 -84.62 49.26 19.53
CA PRO A 383 -85.20 50.12 18.51
C PRO A 383 -85.74 51.38 19.19
N ARG A 384 -85.34 52.55 18.68
CA ARG A 384 -85.95 53.83 19.06
C ARG A 384 -87.11 54.08 18.11
N SER A 385 -88.31 54.23 18.67
CA SER A 385 -89.51 54.61 17.95
C SER A 385 -89.43 56.06 17.47
N LYS A 386 -89.68 56.28 16.18
CA LYS A 386 -90.78 57.11 15.64
C LYS A 386 -90.70 57.14 14.12
#